data_AF-A0A933CJI2-F1
#
_entry.id   AF-A0A933CJI2-F1
#
_cell.length_a   1.000
_cell.length_b   1.000
_cell.length_c   1.000
_cell.angle_alpha   90.00
_cell.angle_beta   90.00
_cell.angle_gamma   90.00
#
_symmetry.space_group_name_H-M   'P 1'
#
loop_
_entity.id
_entity.type
_entity.pdbx_description
1 polymer ?
#
loop_
_entity_poly.entity_id
_entity_poly.type
_entity_poly.pdbx_seq_one_letter_code
_entity_poly.pdbx_strand_id
1 'polypeptide(L)'
;MLLPCAKERRPVMADMSKLSEEGKTWLDEEARARAMEALRLRKEENSQKEKIDNARLHAGSSMYFYCRYCEALSDTLPESYIDPPTRVCKDCKPLKDAGLLDDQPS
;
A
#
# COMPACT_ATOMS: atom_id res chain seq x y z
N MET A 1 -19.72 67.65 -17.50
CA MET A 1 -19.24 66.25 -17.61
C MET A 1 -18.53 65.87 -16.33
N LEU A 2 -18.93 64.71 -15.79
CA LEU A 2 -18.25 63.81 -14.84
C LEU A 2 -18.15 64.18 -13.33
N LEU A 3 -18.60 63.19 -12.54
CA LEU A 3 -19.00 63.16 -11.14
C LEU A 3 -17.84 63.19 -10.12
N PRO A 4 -18.11 63.49 -8.82
CA PRO A 4 -17.15 63.34 -7.74
C PRO A 4 -16.92 61.87 -7.34
N CYS A 5 -15.65 61.54 -7.07
CA CYS A 5 -15.16 60.22 -6.67
C CYS A 5 -15.72 59.83 -5.28
N ALA A 6 -16.68 58.89 -5.26
CA ALA A 6 -17.30 58.37 -4.06
C ALA A 6 -16.56 57.12 -3.54
N LYS A 7 -16.19 57.18 -2.25
CA LYS A 7 -15.93 56.10 -1.28
C LYS A 7 -16.06 54.66 -1.78
N GLU A 8 -15.00 53.87 -1.54
CA GLU A 8 -15.16 52.48 -1.08
C GLU A 8 -14.20 52.19 0.07
N ARG A 9 -14.79 51.99 1.27
CA ARG A 9 -14.13 51.32 2.39
C ARG A 9 -14.11 49.84 2.03
N ARG A 10 -12.93 49.26 1.84
CA ARG A 10 -12.83 47.79 1.76
C ARG A 10 -12.98 47.20 3.17
N PRO A 11 -13.92 46.27 3.39
CA PRO A 11 -14.03 45.57 4.65
C PRO A 11 -12.86 44.60 4.85
N VAL A 12 -12.40 44.58 6.10
CA VAL A 12 -11.65 43.55 6.84
C VAL A 12 -11.44 42.21 6.11
N MET A 13 -10.17 41.82 6.00
CA MET A 13 -9.75 40.47 5.61
C MET A 13 -10.28 39.48 6.65
N ALA A 14 -11.35 38.77 6.30
CA ALA A 14 -11.85 37.66 7.06
C ALA A 14 -10.85 36.49 6.95
N ASP A 15 -10.11 36.28 8.03
CA ASP A 15 -9.78 34.98 8.64
C ASP A 15 -9.94 33.75 7.72
N MET A 16 -8.87 33.40 7.00
CA MET A 16 -8.77 32.16 6.21
C MET A 16 -8.48 30.92 7.08
N SER A 17 -8.88 30.92 8.36
CA SER A 17 -8.50 29.90 9.35
C SER A 17 -9.47 28.74 9.47
N LYS A 18 -10.45 28.60 8.57
CA LYS A 18 -11.46 27.54 8.63
C LYS A 18 -11.78 26.96 7.26
N LEU A 19 -10.81 26.28 6.66
CA LEU A 19 -11.09 25.22 5.70
C LEU A 19 -10.90 23.89 6.43
N SER A 20 -11.98 23.53 7.12
CA SER A 20 -12.47 22.18 7.44
C SER A 20 -11.47 21.02 7.33
N GLU A 21 -11.08 20.50 8.49
CA GLU A 21 -10.48 19.17 8.68
C GLU A 21 -11.47 18.01 8.38
N GLU A 22 -12.64 18.29 7.81
CA GLU A 22 -13.75 17.34 7.64
C GLU A 22 -13.76 16.62 6.27
N GLY A 23 -12.63 16.65 5.56
CA GLY A 23 -12.50 16.06 4.21
C GLY A 23 -11.72 14.74 4.15
N LYS A 24 -11.37 14.13 5.28
CA LYS A 24 -10.38 13.04 5.31
C LYS A 24 -10.94 11.62 5.44
N THR A 25 -12.21 11.43 5.74
CA THR A 25 -12.68 10.13 6.27
C THR A 25 -13.38 9.22 5.25
N TRP A 26 -13.91 9.74 4.14
CA TRP A 26 -14.75 8.95 3.23
C TRP A 26 -13.98 8.28 2.07
N LEU A 27 -12.94 8.94 1.55
CA LEU A 27 -12.10 8.38 0.49
C LEU A 27 -11.21 7.24 1.00
N ASP A 28 -10.86 7.26 2.29
CA ASP A 28 -9.96 6.30 2.90
C ASP A 28 -10.63 4.93 3.16
N GLU A 29 -11.91 4.89 3.55
CA GLU A 29 -12.60 3.63 3.83
C GLU A 29 -12.88 2.81 2.56
N GLU A 30 -13.38 3.45 1.50
CA GLU A 30 -13.64 2.77 0.23
C GLU A 30 -12.32 2.35 -0.46
N ALA A 31 -11.28 3.19 -0.40
CA ALA A 31 -9.96 2.84 -0.88
C ALA A 31 -9.38 1.65 -0.11
N ARG A 32 -9.51 1.65 1.22
CA ARG A 32 -9.11 0.53 2.08
C ARG A 32 -9.86 -0.75 1.73
N ALA A 33 -11.18 -0.69 1.58
CA ALA A 33 -12.00 -1.84 1.21
C ALA A 33 -11.58 -2.42 -0.14
N ARG A 34 -11.39 -1.57 -1.15
CA ARG A 34 -10.89 -1.98 -2.47
C ARG A 34 -9.50 -2.61 -2.40
N ALA A 35 -8.60 -2.06 -1.59
CA ALA A 35 -7.25 -2.58 -1.44
C ALA A 35 -7.23 -3.95 -0.74
N MET A 36 -8.09 -4.15 0.26
CA MET A 36 -8.26 -5.45 0.94
C MET A 36 -8.90 -6.49 0.02
N GLU A 37 -9.89 -6.10 -0.79
CA GLU A 37 -10.50 -7.00 -1.77
C GLU A 37 -9.51 -7.39 -2.87
N ALA A 38 -8.73 -6.44 -3.39
CA ALA A 38 -7.65 -6.73 -4.32
C ALA A 38 -6.61 -7.70 -3.72
N LEU A 39 -6.25 -7.53 -2.45
CA LEU A 39 -5.39 -8.47 -1.75
C LEU A 39 -6.02 -9.87 -1.67
N ARG A 40 -7.31 -9.95 -1.31
CA ARG A 40 -8.06 -11.21 -1.21
C ARG A 40 -8.03 -11.97 -2.53
N LEU A 41 -8.37 -11.31 -3.64
CA LEU A 41 -8.37 -11.89 -4.98
C LEU A 41 -6.98 -12.38 -5.39
N ARG A 42 -5.93 -11.59 -5.19
CA ARG A 42 -4.55 -12.02 -5.49
C ARG A 42 -4.13 -13.23 -4.65
N LYS A 43 -4.51 -13.27 -3.37
CA LYS A 43 -4.20 -14.41 -2.50
C LYS A 43 -4.89 -15.67 -3.00
N GLU A 44 -6.16 -15.57 -3.35
CA GLU A 44 -6.94 -16.67 -3.92
C GLU A 44 -6.27 -17.20 -5.21
N GLU A 45 -5.94 -16.31 -6.15
CA GLU A 45 -5.26 -16.67 -7.39
C GLU A 45 -3.90 -17.34 -7.14
N ASN A 46 -3.08 -16.81 -6.23
CA ASN A 46 -1.75 -17.36 -5.96
C ASN A 46 -1.78 -18.66 -5.14
N SER A 47 -2.79 -18.85 -4.29
CA SER A 47 -2.95 -20.09 -3.51
C SER A 47 -3.22 -21.31 -4.40
N GLN A 48 -3.73 -21.08 -5.60
CA GLN A 48 -3.97 -22.12 -6.61
C GLN A 48 -2.73 -22.46 -7.44
N LYS A 49 -1.68 -21.62 -7.40
CA LYS A 49 -0.45 -21.84 -8.15
C LYS A 49 0.44 -22.83 -7.41
N GLU A 50 1.05 -23.75 -8.17
CA GLU A 50 2.05 -24.66 -7.61
C GLU A 50 3.27 -23.87 -7.13
N LYS A 51 3.64 -24.07 -5.87
CA LYS A 51 4.84 -23.46 -5.27
C LYS A 51 6.02 -24.41 -5.43
N ILE A 52 7.16 -23.84 -5.76
CA ILE A 52 8.42 -24.57 -5.84
C ILE A 52 8.85 -24.87 -4.41
N ASP A 53 8.92 -26.16 -4.10
CA ASP A 53 9.52 -26.65 -2.87
C ASP A 53 11.05 -26.67 -3.03
N ASN A 54 11.71 -25.72 -2.38
CA ASN A 54 13.16 -25.59 -2.42
C ASN A 54 13.88 -26.86 -1.95
N ALA A 55 13.28 -27.69 -1.08
CA ALA A 55 13.90 -28.92 -0.61
C ALA A 55 14.01 -30.00 -1.70
N ARG A 56 13.26 -29.85 -2.81
CA ARG A 56 13.25 -30.78 -3.95
C ARG A 56 14.18 -30.33 -5.08
N LEU A 57 14.78 -29.14 -4.97
CA LEU A 57 15.69 -28.61 -5.98
C LEU A 57 17.07 -29.25 -5.85
N HIS A 58 17.78 -29.37 -6.98
CA HIS A 58 19.16 -29.83 -6.98
C HIS A 58 20.07 -28.79 -6.33
N ALA A 59 21.18 -29.26 -5.72
CA ALA A 59 22.22 -28.38 -5.21
C ALA A 59 22.71 -27.44 -6.33
N GLY A 60 22.92 -26.17 -5.98
CA GLY A 60 23.27 -25.07 -6.87
C GLY A 60 22.08 -24.34 -7.50
N SER A 61 20.84 -24.80 -7.30
CA SER A 61 19.66 -24.14 -7.87
C SER A 61 19.31 -22.84 -7.15
N SER A 62 18.63 -21.93 -7.86
CA SER A 62 18.02 -20.76 -7.22
C SER A 62 16.91 -21.19 -6.26
N MET A 63 16.82 -20.49 -5.14
CA MET A 63 15.81 -20.65 -4.10
C MET A 63 14.67 -19.67 -4.33
N TYR A 64 13.43 -20.15 -4.20
CA TYR A 64 12.22 -19.37 -4.45
C TYR A 64 11.54 -19.03 -3.11
N PHE A 65 11.18 -17.76 -2.95
CA PHE A 65 10.53 -17.26 -1.73
C PHE A 65 9.21 -16.60 -2.07
N TYR A 66 8.22 -16.80 -1.21
CA TYR A 66 6.86 -16.36 -1.44
C TYR A 66 6.41 -15.37 -0.35
N CYS A 67 5.59 -14.41 -0.77
CA CYS A 67 5.01 -13.39 0.09
C CYS A 67 4.13 -14.04 1.16
N ARG A 68 4.31 -13.62 2.40
CA ARG A 68 3.54 -14.11 3.54
C ARG A 68 2.04 -13.85 3.45
N TYR A 69 1.63 -12.75 2.81
CA TYR A 69 0.24 -12.29 2.82
C TYR A 69 -0.55 -12.77 1.60
N CYS A 70 0.03 -12.60 0.40
CA CYS A 70 -0.65 -12.90 -0.86
C CYS A 70 -0.07 -14.11 -1.60
N GLU A 71 0.96 -14.76 -1.05
CA GLU A 71 1.58 -15.98 -1.60
C GLU A 71 2.23 -15.81 -2.99
N ALA A 72 2.30 -14.59 -3.51
CA ALA A 72 3.04 -14.28 -4.74
C ALA A 72 4.54 -14.53 -4.55
N LEU A 73 5.24 -14.91 -5.61
CA LEU A 73 6.71 -14.97 -5.60
C LEU A 73 7.26 -13.60 -5.20
N SER A 74 7.95 -13.53 -4.06
CA SER A 74 8.52 -12.30 -3.52
C SER A 74 9.98 -12.14 -3.88
N ASP A 75 10.72 -13.25 -3.94
CA ASP A 75 12.15 -13.23 -4.21
C ASP A 75 12.62 -14.51 -4.91
N THR A 76 13.75 -14.40 -5.61
CA THR A 76 14.47 -15.54 -6.19
C THR A 76 15.95 -15.28 -6.01
N LEU A 77 16.57 -16.06 -5.12
CA LEU A 77 17.96 -15.85 -4.71
C LEU A 77 18.80 -17.07 -5.07
N PRO A 78 20.11 -16.93 -5.32
CA PRO A 78 20.99 -18.09 -5.47
C PRO A 78 21.01 -18.91 -4.17
N GLU A 79 21.32 -20.21 -4.22
CA GLU A 79 21.45 -21.05 -3.01
C GLU A 79 22.41 -20.45 -1.96
N SER A 80 23.44 -19.73 -2.41
CA SER A 80 24.46 -19.08 -1.58
C SER A 80 24.07 -17.69 -1.07
N TYR A 81 22.79 -17.35 -1.03
CA TYR A 81 22.35 -16.03 -0.56
C TYR A 81 22.77 -15.77 0.89
N ILE A 82 23.19 -14.54 1.16
CA ILE A 82 23.63 -14.09 2.49
C ILE A 82 22.54 -13.25 3.15
N ASP A 83 21.94 -12.34 2.38
CA ASP A 83 20.90 -11.45 2.87
C ASP A 83 19.57 -12.17 3.05
N PRO A 84 18.79 -11.84 4.10
CA PRO A 84 17.53 -12.50 4.35
C PRO A 84 16.54 -12.27 3.19
N PRO A 85 15.80 -13.32 2.78
CA PRO A 85 14.87 -13.23 1.66
C PRO A 85 13.69 -12.31 1.97
N THR A 86 13.18 -11.65 0.93
CA THR A 86 12.03 -10.76 1.03
C THR A 86 10.77 -11.54 1.42
N ARG A 87 10.22 -11.29 2.61
CA ARG A 87 8.99 -11.97 3.11
C ARG A 87 7.69 -11.29 2.69
N VAL A 88 7.73 -10.02 2.30
CA VAL A 88 6.56 -9.21 1.94
C VAL A 88 6.79 -8.62 0.55
N CYS A 89 5.96 -9.00 -0.41
CA CYS A 89 6.09 -8.47 -1.77
C CYS A 89 5.81 -6.98 -1.85
N LYS A 90 6.23 -6.35 -2.95
CA LYS A 90 6.08 -4.92 -3.22
C LYS A 90 4.63 -4.44 -3.10
N ASP A 91 3.65 -5.27 -3.45
CA ASP A 91 2.23 -4.90 -3.39
C ASP A 91 1.63 -5.00 -1.99
N CYS A 92 2.17 -5.87 -1.13
CA CYS A 92 1.71 -6.02 0.24
C CYS A 92 2.44 -5.08 1.21
N LYS A 93 3.62 -4.56 0.82
CA LYS A 93 4.40 -3.65 1.65
C LYS A 93 3.63 -2.37 2.01
N PRO A 94 2.99 -1.64 1.08
CA PRO A 94 2.19 -0.46 1.43
C PRO A 94 1.02 -0.76 2.37
N LEU A 95 0.38 -1.92 2.20
CA LEU A 95 -0.71 -2.36 3.07
C LEU A 95 -0.21 -2.65 4.49
N LYS A 96 0.95 -3.30 4.61
CA LYS A 96 1.61 -3.52 5.89
C LYS A 96 2.03 -2.18 6.53
N ASP A 97 2.67 -1.30 5.77
CA ASP A 97 3.14 0.01 6.25
C ASP A 97 1.97 0.90 6.70
N ALA A 98 0.78 0.74 6.10
CA ALA A 98 -0.46 1.39 6.50
C ALA A 98 -1.16 0.73 7.72
N GLY A 99 -0.59 -0.33 8.30
CA GLY A 99 -1.17 -1.05 9.44
C GLY A 99 -2.42 -1.85 9.09
N LEU A 100 -2.63 -2.19 7.80
CA LEU A 100 -3.78 -2.96 7.33
C LEU A 100 -3.56 -4.48 7.41
N LEU A 101 -2.31 -4.91 7.62
CA LEU A 101 -1.91 -6.30 7.70
C LEU A 101 -1.21 -6.54 9.03
N ASP A 102 -1.69 -7.53 9.77
CA ASP A 102 -1.09 -7.89 11.05
C ASP A 102 0.22 -8.67 10.86
N ASP A 103 1.17 -8.43 11.75
CA ASP A 103 2.27 -9.36 12.00
C ASP A 103 1.74 -10.50 12.87
N GLN A 104 0.95 -11.41 12.29
CA GLN A 104 0.66 -12.66 12.98
C GLN A 104 2.01 -13.35 13.26
N PRO A 105 2.30 -13.87 14.46
CA PRO A 105 3.45 -14.74 14.64
C PRO A 105 3.23 -16.02 13.84
N SER A 106 4.24 -16.42 13.07
CA SER A 106 4.26 -17.66 12.27
C SER A 106 4.40 -18.88 13.16
#